data_AF-A0A0G1F416-F1
#
_entry.id   AF-A0A0G1F416-F1
#
_cell.length_a   1.000
_cell.length_b   1.000
_cell.length_c   1.000
_cell.angle_alpha   90.00
_cell.angle_beta   90.00
_cell.angle_gamma   90.00
#
_symmetry.space_group_name_H-M   'P 1'
#
loop_
_entity.id
_entity.type
_entity.pdbx_description
1 polymer ?
#
loop_
_entity_poly.entity_id
_entity_poly.type
_entity_poly.pdbx_seq_one_letter_code
_entity_poly.pdbx_strand_id
1 'polypeptide(L)'
;MSKLYKFISWEIAVIIFSWLFWRGFSRFAGEFSAGAGGAGSFSFSSGFTADVVVYFLILAVVACLGIMFFGKIWQVLLSGALAGGVFLLMARLPAQTGFTEFNLAAVGILLLFLFYARLNIVSESKERTKINARIILSRGLAPIILALLLMASLVIYQSPGVKALEKASKIPPAGEKFVNSVIENFIGNLIEGSPKEKQTVAKEISRQTINQINAIAGPYFKFAPPVLTAALFLMLWGFHGIFVWLGVLIGWPLFFVLKKAKFARIEERDTKAETLII
;
A
#
# COMPACT_ATOMS: atom_id res chain seq x y z
N MET A 1 7.45 -34.91 -2.66
CA MET A 1 8.17 -33.64 -2.94
C MET A 1 8.94 -33.23 -1.70
N SER A 2 10.25 -33.01 -1.82
CA SER A 2 11.09 -32.62 -0.66
C SER A 2 10.66 -31.25 -0.11
N LYS A 3 10.99 -30.98 1.16
CA LYS A 3 10.71 -29.68 1.81
C LYS A 3 11.37 -28.51 1.07
N LEU A 4 12.53 -28.75 0.45
CA LEU A 4 13.26 -27.76 -0.33
C LEU A 4 12.50 -27.35 -1.60
N TYR A 5 11.98 -28.32 -2.37
CA TYR A 5 11.20 -27.99 -3.58
C TYR A 5 9.92 -27.22 -3.27
N LYS A 6 9.24 -27.55 -2.16
CA LYS A 6 8.08 -26.79 -1.69
C LYS A 6 8.45 -25.34 -1.33
N PHE A 7 9.60 -25.15 -0.70
CA PHE A 7 10.10 -23.82 -0.38
C PHE A 7 10.47 -23.03 -1.64
N ILE A 8 11.24 -23.61 -2.56
CA ILE A 8 11.63 -22.95 -3.82
C ILE A 8 10.40 -22.54 -4.64
N SER A 9 9.43 -23.43 -4.80
CA SER A 9 8.18 -23.11 -5.51
C SER A 9 7.40 -21.98 -4.83
N TRP A 10 7.44 -21.89 -3.50
CA TRP A 10 6.85 -20.78 -2.76
C TRP A 10 7.55 -19.44 -3.02
N GLU A 11 8.88 -19.44 -3.00
CA GLU A 11 9.66 -18.22 -3.29
C GLU A 11 9.43 -17.72 -4.72
N ILE A 12 9.29 -18.63 -5.68
CA ILE A 12 8.91 -18.27 -7.06
C ILE A 12 7.53 -17.57 -7.07
N ALA A 13 6.55 -18.07 -6.31
CA ALA A 13 5.24 -17.42 -6.20
C ALA A 13 5.36 -16.02 -5.57
N VAL A 14 6.13 -15.86 -4.50
CA VAL A 14 6.40 -14.55 -3.87
C VAL A 14 7.00 -13.57 -4.88
N ILE A 15 8.00 -13.99 -5.64
CA ILE A 15 8.65 -13.17 -6.68
C ILE A 15 7.63 -12.76 -7.76
N ILE A 16 6.84 -13.71 -8.28
CA ILE A 16 5.86 -13.45 -9.33
C ILE A 16 4.79 -12.46 -8.85
N PHE A 17 4.20 -12.69 -7.67
CA PHE A 17 3.16 -11.79 -7.15
C PHE A 17 3.71 -10.43 -6.75
N SER A 18 4.95 -10.38 -6.24
CA SER A 18 5.65 -9.10 -6.01
C SER A 18 5.83 -8.34 -7.32
N TRP A 19 6.27 -9.02 -8.38
CA TRP A 19 6.46 -8.42 -9.70
C TRP A 19 5.15 -7.88 -10.28
N LEU A 20 4.06 -8.67 -10.22
CA LEU A 20 2.74 -8.25 -10.69
C LEU A 20 2.22 -7.05 -9.91
N PHE A 21 2.32 -7.08 -8.57
CA PHE A 21 1.91 -5.99 -7.71
C PHE A 21 2.67 -4.71 -8.03
N TRP A 22 4.01 -4.73 -8.02
CA TRP A 22 4.82 -3.53 -8.22
C TRP A 22 4.72 -2.99 -9.65
N ARG A 23 4.54 -3.85 -10.66
CA ARG A 23 4.26 -3.41 -12.04
C ARG A 23 2.91 -2.72 -12.17
N GLY A 24 1.88 -3.25 -11.51
CA GLY A 24 0.58 -2.60 -11.45
C GLY A 24 0.66 -1.28 -10.69
N PHE A 25 1.31 -1.29 -9.53
CA PHE A 25 1.44 -0.13 -8.67
C PHE A 25 2.25 1.00 -9.31
N SER A 26 3.33 0.71 -10.06
CA SER A 26 4.13 1.75 -10.72
C SER A 26 3.34 2.49 -11.80
N ARG A 27 2.48 1.78 -12.54
CA ARG A 27 1.53 2.40 -13.48
C ARG A 27 0.54 3.30 -12.74
N PHE A 28 0.01 2.83 -11.61
CA PHE A 28 -0.93 3.60 -10.78
C PHE A 28 -0.28 4.85 -10.22
N ALA A 29 0.94 4.73 -9.71
CA ALA A 29 1.75 5.85 -9.24
C ALA A 29 2.01 6.85 -10.36
N GLY A 30 2.23 6.39 -11.59
CA GLY A 30 2.40 7.25 -12.77
C GLY A 30 1.13 8.04 -13.11
N GLU A 31 -0.03 7.39 -13.13
CA GLU A 31 -1.33 8.05 -13.37
C GLU A 31 -1.68 9.03 -12.25
N PHE A 32 -1.47 8.62 -10.99
CA PHE A 32 -1.63 9.48 -9.82
C PHE A 32 -0.72 10.71 -9.91
N SER A 33 0.55 10.49 -10.26
CA SER A 33 1.54 11.55 -10.46
C SER A 33 1.16 12.51 -11.58
N ALA A 34 0.66 12.01 -12.71
CA ALA A 34 0.21 12.84 -13.82
C ALA A 34 -1.01 13.70 -13.44
N GLY A 35 -1.93 13.13 -12.65
CA GLY A 35 -3.07 13.86 -12.09
C GLY A 35 -2.67 14.92 -11.07
N ALA A 36 -1.82 14.55 -10.09
CA ALA A 36 -1.35 15.44 -9.05
C ALA A 36 -0.50 16.60 -9.62
N GLY A 37 0.32 16.32 -10.64
CA GLY A 37 1.13 17.32 -11.34
C GLY A 37 0.35 18.18 -12.33
N GLY A 38 -0.96 18.00 -12.49
CA GLY A 38 -1.79 18.83 -13.36
C GLY A 38 -1.70 18.53 -14.86
N ALA A 39 -0.95 17.50 -15.26
CA ALA A 39 -0.75 17.13 -16.66
C ALA A 39 -1.92 16.28 -17.23
N GLY A 40 -2.85 15.83 -16.39
CA GLY A 40 -4.02 15.07 -16.83
C GLY A 40 -5.15 15.05 -15.79
N SER A 41 -6.35 14.62 -16.21
CA SER A 41 -7.41 14.27 -15.27
C SER A 41 -7.12 12.90 -14.67
N PHE A 42 -7.00 12.83 -13.35
CA PHE A 42 -6.96 11.55 -12.65
C PHE A 42 -8.31 10.84 -12.85
N SER A 43 -8.29 9.73 -13.59
CA SER A 43 -9.47 8.90 -13.81
C SER A 43 -9.20 7.53 -13.21
N PHE A 44 -10.02 7.12 -12.24
CA PHE A 44 -10.05 5.75 -11.80
C PHE A 44 -10.70 4.91 -12.90
N SER A 45 -9.89 4.47 -13.87
CA SER A 45 -10.28 3.33 -14.71
C SER A 45 -10.52 2.14 -13.77
N SER A 46 -11.78 1.72 -13.65
CA SER A 46 -12.24 0.74 -12.66
C SER A 46 -11.52 -0.60 -12.77
N GLY A 47 -11.16 -1.02 -14.00
CA GLY A 47 -10.43 -2.26 -14.24
C GLY A 47 -9.00 -2.24 -13.71
N PHE A 48 -8.28 -1.13 -13.93
CA PHE A 48 -6.86 -1.05 -13.58
C PHE A 48 -6.62 -0.99 -12.06
N THR A 49 -7.50 -0.30 -11.33
CA THR A 49 -7.38 -0.18 -9.86
C THR A 49 -7.66 -1.50 -9.16
N ALA A 50 -8.57 -2.32 -9.70
CA ALA A 50 -8.92 -3.62 -9.15
C ALA A 50 -7.72 -4.60 -9.18
N ASP A 51 -6.99 -4.65 -10.30
CA ASP A 51 -5.85 -5.57 -10.46
C ASP A 51 -4.75 -5.33 -9.43
N VAL A 52 -4.39 -4.06 -9.18
CA VAL A 52 -3.36 -3.69 -8.19
C VAL A 52 -3.75 -4.16 -6.80
N VAL A 53 -5.01 -3.97 -6.41
CA VAL A 53 -5.55 -4.41 -5.12
C VAL A 53 -5.56 -5.93 -4.99
N VAL A 54 -5.92 -6.65 -6.07
CA VAL A 54 -5.90 -8.11 -6.09
C VAL A 54 -4.47 -8.64 -5.91
N TYR A 55 -3.50 -8.15 -6.68
CA TYR A 55 -2.11 -8.59 -6.55
C TYR A 55 -1.50 -8.22 -5.18
N PHE A 56 -1.87 -7.05 -4.65
CA PHE A 56 -1.51 -6.65 -3.29
C PHE A 56 -2.00 -7.67 -2.24
N LEU A 57 -3.28 -8.04 -2.30
CA LEU A 57 -3.87 -8.99 -1.35
C LEU A 57 -3.26 -10.39 -1.49
N ILE A 58 -3.06 -10.86 -2.72
CA ILE A 58 -2.45 -12.17 -2.98
C ILE A 58 -1.01 -12.19 -2.46
N LEU A 59 -0.21 -11.15 -2.72
CA LEU A 59 1.16 -11.06 -2.20
C LEU A 59 1.18 -11.11 -0.67
N ALA A 60 0.33 -10.34 -0.01
CA ALA A 60 0.24 -10.32 1.46
C ALA A 60 -0.14 -11.71 2.03
N VAL A 61 -1.11 -12.37 1.40
CA VAL A 61 -1.56 -13.72 1.79
C VAL A 61 -0.46 -14.76 1.57
N VAL A 62 0.22 -14.74 0.42
CA VAL A 62 1.32 -15.67 0.12
C VAL A 62 2.51 -15.42 1.06
N ALA A 63 2.83 -14.18 1.39
CA ALA A 63 3.85 -13.89 2.40
C ALA A 63 3.44 -14.45 3.78
N CYS A 64 2.20 -14.21 4.22
CA CYS A 64 1.69 -14.67 5.51
C CYS A 64 1.66 -16.20 5.63
N LEU A 65 1.17 -16.88 4.59
CA LEU A 65 1.13 -18.35 4.53
C LEU A 65 2.55 -18.94 4.45
N GLY A 66 3.48 -18.28 3.77
CA GLY A 66 4.89 -18.67 3.76
C GLY A 66 5.49 -18.67 5.16
N ILE A 67 5.23 -17.62 5.94
CA ILE A 67 5.65 -17.54 7.34
C ILE A 67 5.02 -18.68 8.16
N MET A 68 3.73 -18.95 7.97
CA MET A 68 3.02 -20.04 8.66
C MET A 68 3.61 -21.42 8.35
N PHE A 69 3.97 -21.71 7.09
CA PHE A 69 4.45 -23.04 6.69
C PHE A 69 5.94 -23.26 6.94
N PHE A 70 6.76 -22.24 6.74
CA PHE A 70 8.22 -22.37 6.77
C PHE A 70 8.80 -21.93 8.11
N GLY A 71 8.24 -20.91 8.76
CA GLY A 71 8.44 -20.55 10.18
C GLY A 71 9.87 -20.24 10.65
N LYS A 72 10.91 -20.54 9.87
CA LYS A 72 12.30 -20.26 10.18
C LYS A 72 12.62 -18.81 9.86
N ILE A 73 13.34 -18.15 10.75
CA ILE A 73 13.72 -16.73 10.61
C ILE A 73 14.37 -16.43 9.26
N TRP A 74 15.38 -17.23 8.86
CA TRP A 74 16.09 -17.06 7.60
C TRP A 74 15.21 -17.21 6.36
N GLN A 75 14.19 -18.08 6.42
CA GLN A 75 13.28 -18.27 5.30
C GLN A 75 12.38 -17.05 5.13
N VAL A 76 11.85 -16.51 6.23
CA VAL A 76 11.04 -15.28 6.21
C VAL A 76 11.85 -14.07 5.72
N LEU A 77 13.09 -13.94 6.21
CA LEU A 77 13.99 -12.86 5.76
C LEU A 77 14.35 -13.01 4.28
N LEU A 78 14.56 -14.25 3.80
CA LEU A 78 14.81 -14.50 2.37
C LEU A 78 13.60 -14.13 1.51
N SER A 79 12.38 -14.54 1.87
CA SER A 79 11.17 -14.16 1.12
C SER A 79 10.97 -12.65 1.09
N GLY A 80 11.21 -11.98 2.23
CA GLY A 80 11.16 -10.53 2.32
C GLY A 80 12.23 -9.84 1.48
N ALA A 81 13.45 -10.37 1.46
CA ALA A 81 14.54 -9.84 0.65
C ALA A 81 14.29 -10.04 -0.85
N LEU A 82 13.70 -11.17 -1.25
CA LEU A 82 13.30 -11.40 -2.65
C LEU A 82 12.17 -10.47 -3.07
N ALA A 83 11.11 -10.35 -2.27
CA ALA A 83 10.02 -9.41 -2.54
C ALA A 83 10.50 -7.96 -2.59
N GLY A 84 11.37 -7.56 -1.66
CA GLY A 84 12.03 -6.25 -1.62
C GLY A 84 13.01 -6.03 -2.76
N GLY A 85 13.71 -7.07 -3.21
CA GLY A 85 14.59 -7.03 -4.38
C GLY A 85 13.79 -6.76 -5.66
N VAL A 86 12.64 -7.42 -5.82
CA VAL A 86 11.72 -7.15 -6.93
C VAL A 86 11.20 -5.70 -6.88
N PHE A 87 10.86 -5.20 -5.69
CA PHE A 87 10.52 -3.79 -5.48
C PHE A 87 11.62 -2.85 -5.97
N LEU A 88 12.88 -3.07 -5.54
CA LEU A 88 14.02 -2.23 -5.92
C LEU A 88 14.30 -2.28 -7.43
N LEU A 89 14.11 -3.44 -8.06
CA LEU A 89 14.23 -3.59 -9.51
C LEU A 89 13.11 -2.86 -10.26
N MET A 90 11.88 -2.90 -9.74
CA MET A 90 10.72 -2.24 -10.36
C MET A 90 10.72 -0.74 -10.18
N ALA A 91 11.19 -0.25 -9.04
CA ALA A 91 11.39 1.17 -8.79
C ALA A 91 12.36 1.82 -9.80
N ARG A 92 13.11 1.03 -10.59
CA ARG A 92 14.06 1.52 -11.61
C ARG A 92 13.41 2.01 -12.91
N LEU A 93 12.13 1.75 -13.17
CA LEU A 93 11.43 2.15 -14.40
C LEU A 93 10.59 3.42 -14.20
N PRO A 94 10.52 4.38 -15.15
CA PRO A 94 11.56 5.08 -15.89
C PRO A 94 11.92 6.47 -15.30
N ALA A 95 11.50 6.80 -14.05
CA ALA A 95 11.75 8.14 -13.48
C ALA A 95 12.04 8.15 -11.96
N GLN A 96 12.18 6.97 -11.34
CA GLN A 96 12.58 6.84 -9.94
C GLN A 96 13.95 6.15 -9.90
N THR A 97 14.91 6.80 -9.25
CA THR A 97 16.23 6.23 -9.01
C THR A 97 16.05 5.01 -8.10
N GLY A 98 16.28 3.81 -8.63
CA GLY A 98 15.98 2.53 -7.97
C GLY A 98 16.55 2.39 -6.54
N PHE A 99 17.81 1.97 -6.41
CA PHE A 99 18.49 1.74 -5.13
C PHE A 99 18.82 3.06 -4.39
N THR A 100 17.80 3.83 -4.02
CA THR A 100 17.95 5.00 -3.15
C THR A 100 17.94 4.58 -1.68
N GLU A 101 18.52 5.42 -0.82
CA GLU A 101 18.49 5.24 0.64
C GLU A 101 17.05 5.05 1.16
N PHE A 102 16.09 5.81 0.61
CA PHE A 102 14.68 5.68 0.94
C PHE A 102 14.09 4.31 0.53
N ASN A 103 14.41 3.81 -0.65
CA ASN A 103 13.91 2.51 -1.10
C ASN A 103 14.57 1.35 -0.34
N LEU A 104 15.85 1.47 0.01
CA LEU A 104 16.53 0.54 0.90
C LEU A 104 15.93 0.55 2.30
N ALA A 105 15.63 1.73 2.85
CA ALA A 105 14.93 1.87 4.12
C ALA A 105 13.53 1.23 4.05
N ALA A 106 12.79 1.41 2.95
CA ALA A 106 11.50 0.77 2.72
C ALA A 106 11.59 -0.77 2.77
N VAL A 107 12.62 -1.36 2.14
CA VAL A 107 12.89 -2.80 2.20
C VAL A 107 13.30 -3.22 3.62
N GLY A 108 14.13 -2.44 4.31
CA GLY A 108 14.48 -2.68 5.71
C GLY A 108 13.24 -2.73 6.61
N ILE A 109 12.31 -1.80 6.42
CA ILE A 109 11.05 -1.76 7.16
C ILE A 109 10.20 -2.99 6.81
N LEU A 110 10.09 -3.37 5.53
CA LEU A 110 9.41 -4.61 5.13
C LEU A 110 9.96 -5.84 5.87
N LEU A 111 11.28 -5.98 5.96
CA LEU A 111 11.92 -7.09 6.67
C LEU A 111 11.59 -7.07 8.17
N LEU A 112 11.59 -5.90 8.82
CA LEU A 112 11.21 -5.76 10.23
C LEU A 112 9.75 -6.15 10.47
N PHE A 113 8.83 -5.72 9.61
CA PHE A 113 7.42 -6.07 9.72
C PHE A 113 7.15 -7.55 9.42
N LEU A 114 7.87 -8.16 8.49
CA LEU A 114 7.80 -9.62 8.25
C LEU A 114 8.35 -10.40 9.44
N PHE A 115 9.42 -9.90 10.06
CA PHE A 115 9.94 -10.48 11.30
C PHE A 115 8.91 -10.38 12.44
N TYR A 116 8.28 -9.21 12.60
CA TYR A 116 7.20 -9.03 13.59
C TYR A 116 5.99 -9.93 13.30
N ALA A 117 5.57 -10.04 12.04
CA ALA A 117 4.53 -10.98 11.59
C ALA A 117 4.86 -12.42 11.99
N ARG A 118 6.12 -12.83 11.83
CA ARG A 118 6.61 -14.13 12.26
C ARG A 118 6.51 -14.33 13.76
N LEU A 119 6.90 -13.34 14.57
CA LEU A 119 6.77 -13.45 16.03
C LEU A 119 5.31 -13.69 16.44
N ASN A 120 4.37 -12.96 15.83
CA ASN A 120 2.94 -13.12 16.09
C ASN A 120 2.38 -14.47 15.62
N ILE A 121 2.84 -14.97 14.46
CA ILE A 121 2.39 -16.27 13.93
C ILE A 121 2.95 -17.42 14.76
N VAL A 122 4.23 -17.36 15.14
CA VAL A 122 4.91 -18.44 15.86
C VAL A 122 4.45 -18.53 17.32
N SER A 123 4.25 -17.40 18.00
CA SER A 123 3.65 -17.37 19.36
C SER A 123 2.28 -18.02 19.35
N GLU A 124 1.41 -17.58 18.44
CA GLU A 124 0.04 -18.11 18.32
C GLU A 124 0.00 -19.60 17.98
N SER A 125 0.97 -20.07 17.21
CA SER A 125 1.09 -21.49 16.85
C SER A 125 1.59 -22.37 18.00
N LYS A 126 2.32 -21.78 18.97
CA LYS A 126 2.87 -22.50 20.12
C LYS A 126 1.92 -22.52 21.32
N GLU A 127 1.16 -21.46 21.53
CA GLU A 127 0.31 -21.29 22.71
C GLU A 127 -1.00 -22.08 22.65
N ARG A 128 -1.41 -22.56 21.47
CA ARG A 128 -2.73 -23.18 21.29
C ARG A 128 -2.67 -24.70 21.16
N THR A 129 -3.61 -25.37 21.83
CA THR A 129 -3.93 -26.78 21.64
C THR A 129 -4.56 -27.09 20.28
N LYS A 130 -5.14 -26.08 19.60
CA LYS A 130 -5.73 -26.22 18.25
C LYS A 130 -5.31 -25.06 17.34
N ILE A 131 -4.78 -25.40 16.17
CA ILE A 131 -4.38 -24.43 15.13
C ILE A 131 -5.64 -23.82 14.51
N ASN A 132 -5.84 -22.52 14.72
CA ASN A 132 -6.87 -21.74 14.05
C ASN A 132 -6.25 -20.86 12.96
N ALA A 133 -6.30 -21.33 11.71
CA ALA A 133 -5.71 -20.63 10.58
C ALA A 133 -6.26 -19.20 10.39
N ARG A 134 -7.55 -18.98 10.69
CA ARG A 134 -8.18 -17.64 10.56
C ARG A 134 -7.52 -16.63 11.50
N ILE A 135 -7.29 -17.03 12.75
CA ILE A 135 -6.68 -16.14 13.76
C ILE A 135 -5.22 -15.89 13.40
N ILE A 136 -4.46 -16.94 13.06
CA ILE A 136 -3.05 -16.81 12.69
C ILE A 136 -2.90 -15.91 11.46
N LEU A 137 -3.75 -16.08 10.43
CA LEU A 137 -3.77 -15.22 9.24
C LEU A 137 -4.05 -13.77 9.63
N SER A 138 -5.06 -13.49 10.45
CA SER A 138 -5.40 -12.10 10.83
C SER A 138 -4.25 -11.39 11.56
N ARG A 139 -3.54 -12.09 12.45
CA ARG A 139 -2.39 -11.54 13.19
C ARG A 139 -1.14 -11.37 12.34
N GLY A 140 -0.94 -12.27 11.39
CA GLY A 140 0.19 -12.22 10.45
C GLY A 140 0.01 -11.19 9.33
N LEU A 141 -1.21 -11.05 8.81
CA LEU A 141 -1.53 -10.16 7.70
C LEU A 141 -1.42 -8.68 8.07
N ALA A 142 -1.86 -8.29 9.27
CA ALA A 142 -1.86 -6.89 9.71
C ALA A 142 -0.49 -6.20 9.53
N PRO A 143 0.62 -6.73 10.08
CA PRO A 143 1.94 -6.12 9.88
C PRO A 143 2.44 -6.18 8.43
N ILE A 144 2.12 -7.24 7.68
CA ILE A 144 2.53 -7.36 6.27
C ILE A 144 1.84 -6.32 5.39
N ILE A 145 0.53 -6.17 5.55
CA ILE A 145 -0.28 -5.16 4.86
C ILE A 145 0.25 -3.77 5.20
N LEU A 146 0.50 -3.48 6.48
CA LEU A 146 1.01 -2.19 6.90
C LEU A 146 2.37 -1.87 6.26
N ALA A 147 3.27 -2.86 6.17
CA ALA A 147 4.55 -2.70 5.51
C ALA A 147 4.39 -2.38 4.02
N LEU A 148 3.55 -3.12 3.31
CA LEU A 148 3.32 -2.91 1.88
C LEU A 148 2.66 -1.54 1.60
N LEU A 149 1.70 -1.11 2.44
CA LEU A 149 1.07 0.21 2.33
C LEU A 149 2.09 1.35 2.58
N LEU A 150 2.98 1.17 3.56
CA LEU A 150 4.05 2.13 3.82
C LEU A 150 5.00 2.21 2.61
N MET A 151 5.45 1.08 2.07
CA MET A 151 6.29 1.07 0.87
C MET A 151 5.60 1.74 -0.32
N ALA A 152 4.31 1.45 -0.54
CA ALA A 152 3.51 2.09 -1.58
C ALA A 152 3.47 3.62 -1.41
N SER A 153 3.29 4.12 -0.18
CA SER A 153 3.33 5.56 0.10
C SER A 153 4.70 6.18 -0.22
N LEU A 154 5.80 5.50 0.07
CA LEU A 154 7.16 5.97 -0.25
C LEU A 154 7.42 6.05 -1.75
N VAL A 155 6.83 5.15 -2.55
CA VAL A 155 6.90 5.24 -4.02
C VAL A 155 6.16 6.46 -4.53
N ILE A 156 5.00 6.79 -3.94
CA ILE A 156 4.25 8.00 -4.30
C ILE A 156 5.03 9.26 -3.93
N TYR A 157 5.66 9.30 -2.75
CA TYR A 157 6.56 10.39 -2.34
C TYR A 157 7.65 10.67 -3.37
N GLN A 158 8.24 9.61 -3.93
CA GLN A 158 9.32 9.72 -4.90
C GLN A 158 8.84 10.05 -6.32
N SER A 159 7.52 10.04 -6.57
CA SER A 159 6.98 10.27 -7.91
C SER A 159 7.28 11.66 -8.46
N PRO A 160 7.57 11.80 -9.77
CA PRO A 160 7.93 13.09 -10.36
C PRO A 160 6.86 14.17 -10.17
N GLY A 161 5.58 13.81 -10.23
CA GLY A 161 4.46 14.74 -10.05
C GLY A 161 4.37 15.26 -8.63
N VAL A 162 4.60 14.40 -7.63
CA VAL A 162 4.65 14.82 -6.22
C VAL A 162 5.89 15.69 -5.97
N LYS A 163 7.05 15.35 -6.54
CA LYS A 163 8.26 16.19 -6.46
C LYS A 163 8.11 17.53 -7.21
N ALA A 164 7.32 17.57 -8.28
CA ALA A 164 7.05 18.80 -9.00
C ALA A 164 6.25 19.80 -8.14
N LEU A 165 5.42 19.31 -7.21
CA LEU A 165 4.71 20.17 -6.25
C LEU A 165 5.67 20.92 -5.32
N GLU A 166 6.83 20.34 -4.99
CA GLU A 166 7.84 21.00 -4.17
C GLU A 166 8.34 22.31 -4.81
N LYS A 167 8.40 22.33 -6.14
CA LYS A 167 8.86 23.47 -6.96
C LYS A 167 7.72 24.32 -7.48
N ALA A 168 6.48 23.91 -7.27
CA ALA A 168 5.32 24.64 -7.74
C ALA A 168 5.14 25.92 -6.91
N SER A 169 4.88 27.04 -7.58
CA SER A 169 4.51 28.30 -6.95
C SER A 169 2.99 28.52 -6.91
N LYS A 170 2.24 27.61 -7.55
CA LYS A 170 0.78 27.69 -7.69
C LYS A 170 0.16 26.31 -7.46
N ILE A 171 -1.09 26.33 -7.00
CA ILE A 171 -1.92 25.14 -6.88
C ILE A 171 -2.02 24.45 -8.25
N PRO A 172 -1.96 23.11 -8.31
CA PRO A 172 -2.15 22.40 -9.57
C PRO A 172 -3.58 22.62 -10.13
N PRO A 173 -3.77 22.52 -11.46
CA PRO A 173 -5.08 22.67 -12.11
C PRO A 173 -6.22 21.85 -11.49
N ALA A 174 -5.92 20.68 -10.90
CA ALA A 174 -6.91 19.88 -10.20
C ALA A 174 -7.47 20.59 -8.94
N GLY A 175 -6.61 21.30 -8.20
CA GLY A 175 -7.01 22.11 -7.05
C GLY A 175 -7.78 23.35 -7.49
N GLU A 176 -7.42 23.98 -8.61
CA GLU A 176 -8.19 25.09 -9.19
C GLU A 176 -9.62 24.65 -9.55
N LYS A 177 -9.77 23.48 -10.19
CA LYS A 177 -11.09 22.89 -10.48
C LYS A 177 -11.91 22.64 -9.22
N PHE A 178 -11.28 22.14 -8.15
CA PHE A 178 -11.94 21.93 -6.87
C PHE A 178 -12.44 23.25 -6.27
N VAL A 179 -11.58 24.27 -6.22
CA VAL A 179 -11.95 25.62 -5.72
C VAL A 179 -13.09 26.20 -6.56
N ASN A 180 -13.00 26.10 -7.89
CA ASN A 180 -14.06 26.55 -8.80
C ASN A 180 -15.38 25.83 -8.52
N SER A 181 -15.36 24.51 -8.33
CA SER A 181 -16.56 23.73 -8.04
C SER A 181 -17.18 24.10 -6.69
N VAL A 182 -16.37 24.35 -5.66
CA VAL A 182 -16.85 24.82 -4.36
C VAL A 182 -17.50 26.21 -4.51
N ILE A 183 -16.87 27.14 -5.22
CA ILE A 183 -17.41 28.49 -5.42
C ILE A 183 -18.71 28.46 -6.23
N GLU A 184 -18.74 27.69 -7.32
CA GLU A 184 -19.95 27.52 -8.13
C GLU A 184 -21.11 26.93 -7.33
N ASN A 185 -20.85 25.91 -6.50
CA ASN A 185 -21.88 25.22 -5.73
C ASN A 185 -22.36 26.02 -4.49
N PHE A 186 -21.47 26.74 -3.81
CA PHE A 186 -21.81 27.45 -2.57
C PHE A 186 -22.13 28.93 -2.79
N ILE A 187 -21.31 29.64 -3.57
CA ILE A 187 -21.46 31.09 -3.80
C ILE A 187 -22.36 31.36 -5.00
N GLY A 188 -22.29 30.52 -6.05
CA GLY A 188 -23.10 30.69 -7.26
C GLY A 188 -24.62 30.73 -6.99
N ASN A 189 -25.07 30.01 -5.96
CA ASN A 189 -26.47 30.00 -5.53
C ASN A 189 -26.89 31.24 -4.73
N LEU A 190 -25.93 31.98 -4.14
CA LEU A 190 -26.17 33.16 -3.32
C LEU A 190 -26.13 34.48 -4.12
N ILE A 191 -25.60 34.47 -5.34
CA ILE A 191 -25.54 35.66 -6.19
C ILE A 191 -26.89 35.84 -6.87
N GLU A 192 -27.56 36.97 -6.66
CA GLU A 192 -28.75 37.40 -7.40
C GLU A 192 -28.33 38.02 -8.75
N GLY A 193 -29.09 37.77 -9.82
CA GLY A 193 -28.80 38.33 -11.15
C GLY A 193 -28.96 37.32 -12.30
N SER A 194 -28.64 37.78 -13.51
CA SER A 194 -28.75 36.96 -14.71
C SER A 194 -27.70 35.83 -14.72
N PRO A 195 -27.94 34.69 -15.42
CA PRO A 195 -26.99 33.57 -15.45
C PRO A 195 -25.57 33.96 -15.90
N LYS A 196 -25.44 34.95 -16.79
CA LYS A 196 -24.15 35.45 -17.28
C LYS A 196 -23.41 36.31 -16.25
N GLU A 197 -24.13 37.10 -15.47
CA GLU A 197 -23.54 37.90 -14.38
C GLU A 197 -23.05 36.99 -13.26
N LYS A 198 -23.85 35.97 -12.88
CA LYS A 198 -23.46 34.97 -11.89
C LYS A 198 -22.16 34.26 -12.26
N GLN A 199 -22.03 33.82 -13.51
CA GLN A 199 -20.79 33.18 -13.98
C GLN A 199 -19.59 34.13 -13.97
N THR A 200 -19.78 35.39 -14.35
CA THR A 200 -18.69 36.38 -14.35
C THR A 200 -18.20 36.67 -12.94
N VAL A 201 -19.13 36.90 -12.00
CA VAL A 201 -18.81 37.14 -10.59
C VAL A 201 -18.17 35.91 -9.95
N ALA A 202 -18.70 34.70 -10.20
CA ALA A 202 -18.11 33.47 -9.70
C ALA A 202 -16.67 33.27 -10.20
N LYS A 203 -16.41 33.53 -11.50
CA LYS A 203 -15.04 33.45 -12.06
C LYS A 203 -14.09 34.46 -11.42
N GLU A 204 -14.54 35.69 -11.16
CA GLU A 204 -13.72 36.70 -10.51
C GLU A 204 -13.40 36.32 -9.06
N ILE A 205 -14.41 35.87 -8.30
CA ILE A 205 -14.24 35.37 -6.93
C ILE A 205 -13.28 34.19 -6.92
N SER A 206 -13.44 33.24 -7.85
CA SER A 206 -12.51 32.12 -8.01
C SER A 206 -11.09 32.58 -8.26
N ARG A 207 -10.88 33.52 -9.18
CA ARG A 207 -9.55 34.04 -9.51
C ARG A 207 -8.90 34.70 -8.29
N GLN A 208 -9.64 35.53 -7.56
CA GLN A 208 -9.14 36.19 -6.35
C GLN A 208 -8.83 35.18 -5.24
N THR A 209 -9.73 34.21 -5.04
CA THR A 209 -9.56 33.14 -4.05
C THR A 209 -8.34 32.30 -4.36
N ILE A 210 -8.16 31.85 -5.61
CA ILE A 210 -6.99 31.09 -6.04
C ILE A 210 -5.70 31.90 -5.85
N ASN A 211 -5.70 33.19 -6.17
CA ASN A 211 -4.54 34.05 -5.95
C ASN A 211 -4.18 34.19 -4.47
N GLN A 212 -5.18 34.35 -3.59
CA GLN A 212 -4.96 34.39 -2.15
C GLN A 212 -4.46 33.05 -1.60
N ILE A 213 -5.06 31.93 -2.04
CA ILE A 213 -4.58 30.60 -1.64
C ILE A 213 -3.15 30.40 -2.13
N ASN A 214 -2.80 30.79 -3.37
CA ASN A 214 -1.42 30.70 -3.87
C ASN A 214 -0.44 31.54 -3.03
N ALA A 215 -0.83 32.74 -2.62
CA ALA A 215 0.00 33.61 -1.77
C ALA A 215 0.25 33.00 -0.38
N ILE A 216 -0.77 32.37 0.21
CA ILE A 216 -0.68 31.73 1.53
C ILE A 216 0.04 30.38 1.45
N ALA A 217 -0.29 29.55 0.46
CA ALA A 217 0.18 28.17 0.32
C ALA A 217 1.58 28.08 -0.29
N GLY A 218 2.01 29.08 -1.08
CA GLY A 218 3.31 29.11 -1.76
C GLY A 218 4.49 28.69 -0.88
N PRO A 219 4.70 29.31 0.30
CA PRO A 219 5.79 28.95 1.21
C PRO A 219 5.74 27.52 1.75
N TYR A 220 4.56 26.89 1.73
CA TYR A 220 4.33 25.54 2.26
C TYR A 220 4.42 24.44 1.21
N PHE A 221 4.45 24.77 -0.10
CA PHE A 221 4.55 23.77 -1.15
C PHE A 221 5.82 22.91 -1.08
N LYS A 222 6.91 23.43 -0.51
CA LYS A 222 8.11 22.63 -0.19
C LYS A 222 7.83 21.44 0.74
N PHE A 223 6.77 21.51 1.55
CA PHE A 223 6.33 20.44 2.44
C PHE A 223 5.17 19.61 1.85
N ALA A 224 4.70 19.92 0.63
CA ALA A 224 3.62 19.17 0.01
C ALA A 224 3.97 17.68 -0.20
N PRO A 225 5.18 17.30 -0.66
CA PRO A 225 5.54 15.88 -0.80
C PRO A 225 5.38 15.06 0.49
N PRO A 226 6.01 15.42 1.63
CA PRO A 226 5.88 14.64 2.86
C PRO A 226 4.45 14.68 3.43
N VAL A 227 3.76 15.83 3.38
CA VAL A 227 2.38 15.94 3.88
C VAL A 227 1.41 15.08 3.06
N LEU A 228 1.51 15.11 1.73
CA LEU A 228 0.67 14.30 0.85
C LEU A 228 0.92 12.81 1.08
N THR A 229 2.18 12.43 1.26
CA THR A 229 2.57 11.04 1.52
C THR A 229 2.05 10.57 2.87
N ALA A 230 2.18 11.39 3.91
CA ALA A 230 1.66 11.09 5.24
C ALA A 230 0.13 10.99 5.22
N ALA A 231 -0.55 11.91 4.55
CA ALA A 231 -2.01 11.88 4.39
C ALA A 231 -2.48 10.61 3.66
N LEU A 232 -1.78 10.23 2.57
CA LEU A 232 -2.07 8.99 1.84
C LEU A 232 -1.83 7.77 2.72
N PHE A 233 -0.72 7.72 3.45
CA PHE A 233 -0.44 6.64 4.38
C PHE A 233 -1.49 6.54 5.49
N LEU A 234 -1.89 7.65 6.10
CA LEU A 234 -2.94 7.68 7.12
C LEU A 234 -4.29 7.21 6.57
N MET A 235 -4.63 7.60 5.35
CA MET A 235 -5.84 7.12 4.67
C MET A 235 -5.77 5.60 4.46
N LEU A 236 -4.69 5.11 3.87
CA LEU A 236 -4.47 3.68 3.65
C LEU A 236 -4.45 2.89 4.97
N TRP A 237 -3.86 3.46 6.02
CA TRP A 237 -3.84 2.90 7.36
C TRP A 237 -5.24 2.86 7.96
N GLY A 238 -6.08 3.89 7.79
CA GLY A 238 -7.48 3.85 8.22
C GLY A 238 -8.26 2.66 7.63
N PHE A 239 -7.92 2.26 6.40
CA PHE A 239 -8.54 1.12 5.71
C PHE A 239 -7.81 -0.22 5.89
N HIS A 240 -6.69 -0.28 6.62
CA HIS A 240 -5.88 -1.50 6.74
C HIS A 240 -6.70 -2.70 7.27
N GLY A 241 -7.64 -2.45 8.17
CA GLY A 241 -8.52 -3.49 8.73
C GLY A 241 -9.36 -4.19 7.66
N ILE A 242 -9.85 -3.45 6.66
CA ILE A 242 -10.59 -4.02 5.52
C ILE A 242 -9.67 -4.95 4.72
N PHE A 243 -8.45 -4.51 4.42
CA PHE A 243 -7.47 -5.35 3.71
C PHE A 243 -7.11 -6.61 4.50
N VAL A 244 -7.01 -6.54 5.83
CA VAL A 244 -6.78 -7.72 6.68
C VAL A 244 -7.94 -8.71 6.54
N TRP A 245 -9.19 -8.26 6.63
CA TRP A 245 -10.35 -9.13 6.50
C TRP A 245 -10.48 -9.74 5.11
N LEU A 246 -10.21 -8.96 4.05
CA LEU A 246 -10.15 -9.47 2.67
C LEU A 246 -9.02 -10.49 2.50
N GLY A 247 -7.84 -10.20 3.07
CA GLY A 247 -6.72 -11.14 3.08
C GLY A 247 -7.03 -12.44 3.82
N VAL A 248 -7.76 -12.38 4.94
CA VAL A 248 -8.25 -13.57 5.65
C VAL A 248 -9.24 -14.34 4.78
N LEU A 249 -10.17 -13.64 4.13
CA LEU A 249 -11.17 -14.24 3.24
C LEU A 249 -10.53 -14.99 2.05
N ILE A 250 -9.43 -14.48 1.50
CA ILE A 250 -8.67 -15.11 0.40
C ILE A 250 -7.73 -16.20 0.93
N GLY A 251 -7.02 -15.93 2.02
CA GLY A 251 -6.00 -16.80 2.60
C GLY A 251 -6.57 -18.06 3.25
N TRP A 252 -7.79 -17.99 3.80
CA TRP A 252 -8.43 -19.12 4.44
C TRP A 252 -8.79 -20.24 3.44
N PRO A 253 -9.49 -19.98 2.32
CA PRO A 253 -9.68 -20.96 1.25
C PRO A 253 -8.37 -21.45 0.65
N LEU A 254 -7.40 -20.56 0.41
CA LEU A 254 -6.09 -20.93 -0.14
C LEU A 254 -5.35 -21.91 0.78
N PHE A 255 -5.40 -21.69 2.09
CA PHE A 255 -4.86 -22.62 3.08
C PHE A 255 -5.51 -24.00 2.97
N PHE A 256 -6.84 -24.08 2.80
CA PHE A 256 -7.53 -25.36 2.62
C PHE A 256 -7.14 -26.07 1.33
N VAL A 257 -7.00 -25.34 0.23
CA VAL A 257 -6.52 -25.89 -1.05
C VAL A 257 -5.11 -26.46 -0.88
N LEU A 258 -4.19 -25.72 -0.27
CA LEU A 258 -2.83 -26.17 -0.01
C LEU A 258 -2.76 -27.37 0.95
N LYS A 259 -3.65 -27.41 1.95
CA LYS A 259 -3.81 -28.57 2.84
C LYS A 259 -4.29 -29.81 2.07
N LYS A 260 -5.32 -29.67 1.23
CA LYS A 260 -5.83 -30.76 0.37
C LYS A 260 -4.77 -31.26 -0.61
N ALA A 261 -3.94 -30.36 -1.15
CA ALA A 261 -2.80 -30.69 -2.01
C ALA A 261 -1.61 -31.34 -1.26
N LYS A 262 -1.73 -31.63 0.05
CA LYS A 262 -0.66 -32.17 0.91
C LYS A 262 0.60 -31.28 0.91
N PHE A 263 0.44 -29.98 0.67
CA PHE A 263 1.53 -29.01 0.77
C PHE A 263 1.93 -28.83 2.23
N ALA A 264 0.95 -28.73 3.14
CA ALA A 264 1.12 -28.67 4.59
C ALA A 264 0.40 -29.83 5.29
N ARG A 265 1.01 -30.39 6.33
CA ARG A 265 0.40 -31.38 7.23
C ARG A 265 0.42 -30.81 8.65
N ILE A 266 -0.72 -30.90 9.35
CA ILE A 266 -0.80 -30.57 10.76
C ILE A 266 -0.48 -31.86 11.52
N GLU A 267 0.56 -31.82 12.34
CA GLU A 267 0.93 -32.92 13.24
C GLU A 267 0.54 -32.48 14.65
N GLU A 268 -0.27 -33.29 15.33
CA GLU A 268 -0.53 -33.11 16.75
C GLU A 268 0.73 -33.52 17.51
N ARG A 269 1.30 -32.59 18.27
CA ARG A 269 2.41 -32.86 19.18
C ARG A 269 1.88 -32.77 20.60
N ASP A 270 1.91 -33.89 21.32
CA ASP A 270 1.72 -33.90 22.76
C ASP A 270 2.89 -33.15 23.42
N THR A 271 2.69 -31.86 23.66
CA THR A 271 3.65 -31.03 24.39
C THR A 271 3.23 -31.05 25.86
N LYS A 272 4.02 -31.72 26.70
CA LYS A 272 3.87 -31.65 28.17
C LYS A 272 4.04 -30.17 28.55
N ALA A 273 2.96 -29.50 28.92
CA ALA A 273 3.01 -28.10 29.31
C ALA A 273 3.72 -27.99 30.67
N GLU A 274 4.92 -27.41 30.68
CA GLU A 274 5.59 -27.00 31.90
C GLU A 274 4.87 -25.76 32.45
N THR A 275 4.34 -25.86 33.67
CA THR A 275 3.76 -24.72 34.38
C THR A 275 4.84 -24.13 35.29
N LEU A 276 5.02 -22.81 35.18
CA LEU A 276 5.92 -22.07 36.07
C LEU A 276 5.19 -21.88 37.40
N ILE A 277 5.54 -22.70 38.38
CA ILE A 277 5.09 -22.55 39.77
C ILE A 277 6.05 -21.55 40.41
N ILE A 278 5.52 -20.42 40.89
CA ILE A 278 6.26 -19.43 41.69
C ILE A 278 6.24 -19.88 43.15
#